data_AF-A0A3S0ZHU9-F1
#
_entry.id   AF-A0A3S0ZHU9-F1
#
_cell.length_a   1.000
_cell.length_b   1.000
_cell.length_c   1.000
_cell.angle_alpha   90.00
_cell.angle_beta   90.00
_cell.angle_gamma   90.00
#
_symmetry.space_group_name_H-M   'P 1'
#
loop_
_entity.id
_entity.type
_entity.pdbx_description
1 polymer ?
#
loop_
_entity_poly.entity_id
_entity_poly.type
_entity_poly.pdbx_seq_one_letter_code
_entity_poly.pdbx_strand_id
1 'polypeptide(L)'
;MSYLLFLLLFPEETMNVPLLYTIYIALAHQFETSSGVPLDTSLVSCGPGQKLVLADGQKPDVCVPCPSRQYQDKQQHRQDECTRTSYRIVACIDGYYLRDGRCHKCTDCASLGKVQGRACKADRDAVCCDVEGMVVKDEKCTFEPVYCGLGEFLVPGSHGKSGSCQTCDLGYFQDKNYHRLNNCNKCSNFDHQNPRLVLEDECTRFHNIRVRCMRDDFYLHDGDCHTCTNCSLQGKIQGRACQVDQDTICCDQEGMVVINGKCVFEPVYCGPGEYLVLGSNGQSGSCEICPSGQYQNKSKHRSIECLPCTEFDTSNARLVHVDECTRFHNTRFGCKEQFYFDGSDCHTCTKCALLGKYTGKACAKKQNTVCCDFEGMIVKSGTCTFAPIYCKAGEYLVPGKSGQKDECRPCEIGSHNPEHQHRMMACYAVDGEGDSTRASTRASRRTVYVLYVLLLVPVAILLQMNFDIL
;
A
#
# COMPACT_ATOMS: atom_id res chain seq x y z
N MET A 1 -1.75 -22.12 31.86
CA MET A 1 -2.85 -21.17 32.08
C MET A 1 -2.42 -20.09 33.08
N SER A 2 -1.56 -19.14 32.67
CA SER A 2 -1.16 -18.02 33.53
C SER A 2 -0.89 -16.71 32.76
N TYR A 3 -1.14 -16.66 31.45
CA TYR A 3 -0.91 -15.46 30.62
C TYR A 3 -2.20 -14.68 30.28
N LEU A 4 -3.38 -15.20 30.64
CA LEU A 4 -4.66 -14.57 30.30
C LEU A 4 -5.20 -13.61 31.39
N LEU A 5 -4.54 -13.47 32.53
CA LEU A 5 -5.06 -12.67 33.66
C LEU A 5 -4.51 -11.23 33.74
N PHE A 6 -3.57 -10.85 32.88
CA PHE A 6 -2.91 -9.53 32.95
C PHE A 6 -3.57 -8.44 32.08
N LEU A 7 -4.52 -8.80 31.21
CA LEU A 7 -5.14 -7.86 30.25
C LEU A 7 -6.49 -7.27 30.70
N LEU A 8 -6.94 -7.55 31.93
CA LEU A 8 -8.27 -7.13 32.41
C LEU A 8 -8.28 -6.04 33.50
N LEU A 9 -7.16 -5.34 33.74
CA LEU A 9 -7.07 -4.37 34.85
C LEU A 9 -6.69 -2.93 34.48
N PHE A 10 -6.77 -2.51 33.21
CA PHE A 10 -6.53 -1.10 32.85
C PHE A 10 -7.64 -0.53 31.96
N PRO A 11 -8.39 0.49 32.42
CA PRO A 11 -9.35 1.19 31.58
C PRO A 11 -8.62 2.08 30.56
N GLU A 12 -9.16 2.09 29.34
CA GLU A 12 -8.75 2.94 28.23
C GLU A 12 -8.95 4.41 28.58
N GLU A 13 -7.93 5.08 29.09
CA GLU A 13 -7.69 6.50 28.82
C GLU A 13 -6.33 6.90 29.37
N THR A 14 -5.48 7.45 28.50
CA THR A 14 -4.14 8.00 28.77
C THR A 14 -3.00 6.98 28.98
N MET A 15 -2.53 6.34 27.89
CA MET A 15 -1.14 5.83 27.86
C MET A 15 -0.39 6.33 26.62
N ASN A 16 0.72 7.01 26.92
CA ASN A 16 1.66 7.58 25.97
C ASN A 16 2.46 6.43 25.30
N VAL A 17 2.33 6.31 23.98
CA VAL A 17 2.85 5.21 23.15
C VAL A 17 4.39 5.01 23.17
N PRO A 18 5.28 5.95 23.54
CA PRO A 18 6.72 5.69 23.46
C PRO A 18 7.31 4.89 24.62
N LEU A 19 6.57 4.60 25.70
CA LEU A 19 7.11 3.90 26.89
C LEU A 19 6.99 2.36 26.84
N LEU A 20 6.03 1.82 26.08
CA LEU A 20 5.86 0.37 25.91
C LEU A 20 6.91 -0.22 24.97
N TYR A 21 7.45 0.56 24.03
CA TYR A 21 8.46 0.10 23.08
C TYR A 21 9.84 -0.07 23.74
N THR A 22 10.17 0.75 24.75
CA THR A 22 11.45 0.69 25.46
C THR A 22 11.53 -0.50 26.43
N ILE A 23 10.41 -0.90 27.02
CA ILE A 23 10.34 -2.08 27.91
C ILE A 23 10.45 -3.37 27.08
N TYR A 24 9.94 -3.39 25.85
CA TYR A 24 10.04 -4.54 24.96
C TYR A 24 11.48 -4.79 24.44
N ILE A 25 12.28 -3.73 24.28
CA ILE A 25 13.68 -3.84 23.83
C ILE A 25 14.62 -4.20 24.99
N ALA A 26 14.33 -3.76 26.23
CA ALA A 26 15.15 -4.09 27.39
C ALA A 26 15.07 -5.57 27.82
N LEU A 27 13.93 -6.24 27.58
CA LEU A 27 13.76 -7.67 27.89
C LEU A 27 14.29 -8.62 26.82
N ALA A 28 14.61 -8.12 25.62
CA ALA A 28 15.20 -8.92 24.55
C ALA A 28 16.74 -9.03 24.62
N HIS A 29 17.40 -8.35 25.56
CA HIS A 29 18.87 -8.22 25.59
C HIS A 29 19.58 -8.90 26.78
N GLN A 30 18.93 -9.85 27.46
CA GLN A 30 19.51 -10.53 28.63
C GLN A 30 19.63 -12.06 28.54
N PHE A 31 19.65 -12.64 27.35
CA PHE A 31 20.09 -14.03 27.17
C PHE A 31 21.04 -14.11 25.99
N GLU A 32 22.34 -14.20 26.29
CA GLU A 32 23.34 -15.07 25.65
C GLU A 32 24.76 -14.52 25.88
N THR A 33 25.31 -14.85 27.05
CA THR A 33 26.76 -15.03 27.21
C THR A 33 26.98 -16.31 28.01
N SER A 34 27.40 -17.37 27.33
CA SER A 34 28.49 -18.26 27.76
C SER A 34 28.47 -19.60 27.01
N SER A 35 29.68 -20.14 26.85
CA SER A 35 30.07 -21.46 26.36
C SER A 35 30.17 -21.64 24.85
N GLY A 36 31.42 -21.83 24.40
CA GLY A 36 31.77 -22.14 23.02
C GLY A 36 31.24 -23.49 22.58
N VAL A 37 30.64 -23.51 21.40
CA VAL A 37 30.14 -24.70 20.71
C VAL A 37 30.98 -24.89 19.45
N PRO A 38 31.48 -26.10 19.18
CA PRO A 38 32.30 -26.38 18.00
C PRO A 38 31.44 -26.36 16.72
N LEU A 39 32.11 -26.07 15.61
CA LEU A 39 31.60 -25.94 14.25
C LEU A 39 30.40 -26.84 13.89
N ASP A 40 29.35 -26.14 13.46
CA ASP A 40 28.11 -26.58 12.82
C ASP A 40 28.32 -27.65 11.74
N THR A 41 27.93 -28.89 12.04
CA THR A 41 27.70 -29.93 11.03
C THR A 41 26.35 -29.68 10.39
N SER A 42 26.35 -29.22 9.14
CA SER A 42 25.17 -28.99 8.31
C SER A 42 24.08 -30.07 8.50
N LEU A 43 22.95 -29.69 9.07
CA LEU A 43 21.80 -30.58 9.25
C LEU A 43 21.22 -30.99 7.88
N VAL A 44 21.36 -32.27 7.54
CA VAL A 44 20.75 -32.85 6.34
C VAL A 44 19.25 -33.04 6.56
N SER A 45 18.44 -32.56 5.61
CA SER A 45 16.98 -32.65 5.60
C SER A 45 16.51 -33.23 4.26
N CYS A 46 15.60 -34.21 4.29
CA CYS A 46 15.17 -34.96 3.12
C CYS A 46 13.92 -34.36 2.45
N GLY A 47 13.84 -34.52 1.13
CA GLY A 47 12.68 -34.13 0.33
C GLY A 47 11.62 -35.24 0.23
N PRO A 48 10.45 -34.93 -0.36
CA PRO A 48 9.38 -35.91 -0.53
C PRO A 48 9.85 -37.18 -1.26
N GLY A 49 9.38 -38.34 -0.80
CA GLY A 49 9.76 -39.64 -1.34
C GLY A 49 11.11 -40.18 -0.86
N GLN A 50 11.78 -39.51 0.08
CA GLN A 50 13.03 -39.96 0.70
C GLN A 50 12.86 -40.19 2.21
N LYS A 51 13.81 -40.89 2.84
CA LYS A 51 13.95 -41.04 4.29
C LYS A 51 15.40 -40.82 4.72
N LEU A 52 15.58 -40.33 5.94
CA LEU A 52 16.92 -40.12 6.50
C LEU A 52 17.49 -41.46 6.98
N VAL A 53 18.72 -41.78 6.58
CA VAL A 53 19.50 -42.88 7.14
C VAL A 53 20.64 -42.25 7.94
N LEU A 54 20.59 -42.43 9.27
CA LEU A 54 21.61 -41.95 10.18
C LEU A 54 22.91 -42.71 9.94
N ALA A 55 24.00 -41.97 9.77
CA ALA A 55 25.30 -42.56 9.56
C ALA A 55 25.94 -43.07 10.86
N ASP A 56 26.74 -44.13 10.75
CA ASP A 56 27.43 -44.80 11.86
C ASP A 56 28.69 -44.04 12.33
N GLY A 57 28.51 -42.80 12.78
CA GLY A 57 29.55 -42.04 13.50
C GLY A 57 30.81 -41.64 12.71
N GLN A 58 30.97 -42.09 11.45
CA GLN A 58 32.09 -41.71 10.57
C GLN A 58 31.65 -41.24 9.18
N LYS A 59 30.34 -41.20 8.89
CA LYS A 59 29.79 -40.72 7.61
C LYS A 59 28.74 -39.63 7.85
N PRO A 60 28.45 -38.78 6.86
CA PRO A 60 27.33 -37.84 6.94
C PRO A 60 25.99 -38.57 6.77
N ASP A 61 24.92 -38.05 7.39
CA ASP A 61 23.55 -38.54 7.18
C ASP A 61 23.19 -38.48 5.68
N VAL A 62 22.48 -39.50 5.18
CA VAL A 62 22.10 -39.58 3.76
C VAL A 62 20.60 -39.76 3.61
N CYS A 63 20.00 -39.03 2.68
CA CYS A 63 18.62 -39.24 2.25
C CYS A 63 18.56 -40.36 1.21
N VAL A 64 17.80 -41.42 1.49
CA VAL A 64 17.58 -42.53 0.56
C VAL A 64 16.13 -42.58 0.12
N PRO A 65 15.82 -43.03 -1.11
CA PRO A 65 14.43 -43.19 -1.55
C PRO A 65 13.64 -44.14 -0.65
N CYS A 66 12.35 -43.88 -0.49
CA CYS A 66 11.45 -44.80 0.19
C CYS A 66 11.38 -46.16 -0.53
N PRO A 67 11.28 -47.29 0.20
CA PRO A 67 11.02 -48.60 -0.38
C PRO A 67 9.72 -48.63 -1.19
N SER A 68 9.62 -49.55 -2.15
CA SER A 68 8.39 -49.70 -2.96
C SER A 68 7.14 -49.84 -2.08
N ARG A 69 6.10 -49.05 -2.39
CA ARG A 69 4.82 -48.94 -1.63
C ARG A 69 4.89 -48.23 -0.28
N GLN A 70 5.93 -47.42 -0.06
CA GLN A 70 5.97 -46.45 1.02
C GLN A 70 6.27 -45.05 0.45
N TYR A 71 5.78 -44.01 1.11
CA TYR A 71 6.00 -42.63 0.71
C TYR A 71 6.07 -41.71 1.92
N GLN A 72 6.78 -40.59 1.75
CA GLN A 72 6.88 -39.52 2.71
C GLN A 72 6.54 -38.22 2.00
N ASP A 73 5.48 -37.54 2.43
CA ASP A 73 4.89 -36.40 1.74
C ASP A 73 5.38 -35.03 2.24
N LYS A 74 6.05 -35.01 3.41
CA LYS A 74 6.60 -33.79 3.99
C LYS A 74 7.80 -33.27 3.21
N GLN A 75 7.82 -31.97 2.93
CA GLN A 75 9.03 -31.28 2.47
C GLN A 75 9.93 -30.99 3.68
N GLN A 76 11.23 -31.24 3.55
CA GLN A 76 12.26 -30.96 4.56
C GLN A 76 12.05 -31.68 5.90
N HIS A 77 12.08 -33.01 5.89
CA HIS A 77 11.94 -33.83 7.10
C HIS A 77 13.23 -34.57 7.49
N ARG A 78 13.32 -35.01 8.75
CA ARG A 78 14.38 -35.91 9.27
C ARG A 78 13.88 -37.30 9.67
N GLN A 79 12.67 -37.64 9.25
CA GLN A 79 12.06 -38.94 9.54
C GLN A 79 12.81 -40.06 8.81
N ASP A 80 13.08 -41.14 9.54
CA ASP A 80 13.77 -42.36 9.11
C ASP A 80 12.81 -43.47 8.65
N GLU A 81 11.50 -43.19 8.71
CA GLU A 81 10.43 -44.08 8.28
C GLU A 81 9.60 -43.46 7.13
N CYS A 82 9.23 -44.31 6.16
CA CYS A 82 8.26 -43.98 5.13
C CYS A 82 6.92 -44.63 5.47
N THR A 83 5.81 -43.90 5.32
CA THR A 83 4.48 -44.44 5.63
C THR A 83 3.97 -45.33 4.50
N ARG A 84 3.29 -46.43 4.84
CA ARG A 84 2.66 -47.32 3.86
C ARG A 84 1.59 -46.51 3.11
N THR A 85 1.67 -46.46 1.79
CA THR A 85 0.68 -45.74 0.99
C THR A 85 -0.68 -46.42 1.14
N SER A 86 -1.56 -45.89 1.98
CA SER A 86 -2.99 -46.14 1.81
C SER A 86 -3.36 -45.49 0.47
N TYR A 87 -3.95 -46.26 -0.43
CA TYR A 87 -4.41 -45.75 -1.71
C TYR A 87 -5.52 -44.73 -1.46
N ARG A 88 -5.13 -43.47 -1.24
CA ARG A 88 -6.07 -42.37 -1.09
C ARG A 88 -6.59 -42.07 -2.48
N ILE A 89 -7.86 -42.37 -2.73
CA ILE A 89 -8.55 -41.95 -3.95
C ILE A 89 -8.49 -40.42 -3.98
N VAL A 90 -7.70 -39.89 -4.90
CA VAL A 90 -7.46 -38.44 -5.03
C VAL A 90 -8.44 -37.76 -5.97
N ALA A 91 -9.15 -38.53 -6.81
CA ALA A 91 -10.19 -38.04 -7.70
C ALA A 91 -11.17 -39.15 -8.08
N CYS A 92 -12.42 -38.77 -8.37
CA CYS A 92 -13.43 -39.62 -8.98
C CYS A 92 -13.59 -39.27 -10.45
N ILE A 93 -14.08 -40.20 -11.27
CA ILE A 93 -14.42 -39.94 -12.68
C ILE A 93 -15.62 -38.98 -12.80
N ASP A 94 -15.79 -38.36 -13.96
CA ASP A 94 -16.91 -37.45 -14.22
C ASP A 94 -18.26 -38.10 -13.93
N GLY A 95 -19.15 -37.33 -13.29
CA GLY A 95 -20.43 -37.83 -12.80
C GLY A 95 -20.37 -38.52 -11.42
N TYR A 96 -19.23 -38.45 -10.73
CA TYR A 96 -19.08 -38.89 -9.33
C TYR A 96 -18.36 -37.83 -8.48
N TYR A 97 -18.63 -37.83 -7.17
CA TYR A 97 -17.95 -36.98 -6.18
C TYR A 97 -17.38 -37.80 -5.03
N LEU A 98 -16.29 -37.33 -4.42
CA LEU A 98 -15.60 -38.00 -3.33
C LEU A 98 -16.19 -37.56 -1.98
N ARG A 99 -16.72 -38.51 -1.21
CA ARG A 99 -17.16 -38.29 0.17
C ARG A 99 -16.76 -39.48 1.02
N ASP A 100 -16.11 -39.22 2.15
CA ASP A 100 -15.61 -40.24 3.08
C ASP A 100 -14.68 -41.28 2.41
N GLY A 101 -13.86 -40.82 1.46
CA GLY A 101 -12.88 -41.66 0.75
C GLY A 101 -13.49 -42.63 -0.27
N ARG A 102 -14.77 -42.45 -0.65
CA ARG A 102 -15.45 -43.23 -1.69
C ARG A 102 -16.10 -42.32 -2.72
N CYS A 103 -16.17 -42.79 -3.96
CA CYS A 103 -16.86 -42.09 -5.04
C CYS A 103 -18.35 -42.41 -5.00
N HIS A 104 -19.18 -41.37 -4.98
CA HIS A 104 -20.65 -41.44 -5.02
C HIS A 104 -21.13 -40.86 -6.35
N LYS A 105 -22.16 -41.46 -6.96
CA LYS A 105 -22.72 -40.96 -8.22
C LYS A 105 -23.42 -39.63 -7.96
N CYS A 106 -23.20 -38.65 -8.83
CA CYS A 106 -23.87 -37.35 -8.75
C CYS A 106 -25.38 -37.52 -8.92
N THR A 107 -26.15 -36.75 -8.16
CA THR A 107 -27.60 -36.67 -8.28
C THR A 107 -27.98 -36.05 -9.63
N ASP A 108 -28.83 -36.76 -10.39
CA ASP A 108 -29.40 -36.28 -11.65
C ASP A 108 -30.71 -35.52 -11.37
N CYS A 109 -30.65 -34.19 -11.36
CA CYS A 109 -31.80 -33.34 -11.06
C CYS A 109 -32.95 -33.52 -12.05
N ALA A 110 -32.65 -33.82 -13.33
CA ALA A 110 -33.68 -34.02 -14.35
C ALA A 110 -34.54 -35.25 -14.05
N SER A 111 -33.91 -36.34 -13.57
CA SER A 111 -34.62 -37.56 -13.16
C SER A 111 -35.58 -37.35 -11.98
N LEU A 112 -35.37 -36.28 -11.18
CA LEU A 112 -36.21 -35.91 -10.05
C LEU A 112 -37.29 -34.87 -10.42
N GLY A 113 -37.38 -34.45 -11.69
CA GLY A 113 -38.27 -33.35 -12.11
C GLY A 113 -37.87 -31.99 -11.53
N LYS A 114 -36.58 -31.79 -11.22
CA LYS A 114 -36.01 -30.58 -10.62
C LYS A 114 -35.01 -29.90 -11.55
N VAL A 115 -34.74 -28.62 -11.31
CA VAL A 115 -33.72 -27.84 -12.04
C VAL A 115 -32.38 -27.92 -11.31
N GLN A 116 -31.27 -28.02 -12.04
CA GLN A 116 -29.94 -28.06 -11.46
C GLN A 116 -29.53 -26.66 -10.96
N GLY A 117 -29.56 -26.44 -9.64
CA GLY A 117 -29.12 -25.17 -9.04
C GLY A 117 -27.61 -25.07 -8.87
N ARG A 118 -26.94 -26.20 -8.63
CA ARG A 118 -25.47 -26.30 -8.59
C ARG A 118 -25.01 -27.58 -9.27
N ALA A 119 -24.04 -27.46 -10.16
CA ALA A 119 -23.40 -28.60 -10.80
C ALA A 119 -22.63 -29.46 -9.79
N CYS A 120 -22.61 -30.77 -10.03
CA CYS A 120 -21.77 -31.69 -9.28
C CYS A 120 -20.29 -31.35 -9.50
N LYS A 121 -19.47 -31.50 -8.46
CA LYS A 121 -18.00 -31.34 -8.53
C LYS A 121 -17.33 -32.51 -7.84
N ALA A 122 -16.03 -32.67 -8.05
CA ALA A 122 -15.26 -33.78 -7.48
C ALA A 122 -15.35 -33.91 -5.94
N ASP A 123 -15.68 -32.83 -5.23
CA ASP A 123 -15.76 -32.75 -3.77
C ASP A 123 -17.19 -32.72 -3.21
N ARG A 124 -18.23 -32.59 -4.05
CA ARG A 124 -19.61 -32.38 -3.58
C ARG A 124 -20.66 -32.75 -4.63
N ASP A 125 -21.82 -33.18 -4.16
CA ASP A 125 -22.95 -33.52 -5.03
C ASP A 125 -23.59 -32.28 -5.71
N ALA A 126 -24.34 -32.55 -6.78
CA ALA A 126 -25.26 -31.59 -7.36
C ALA A 126 -26.37 -31.24 -6.36
N VAL A 127 -26.87 -30.00 -6.44
CA VAL A 127 -28.03 -29.55 -5.66
C VAL A 127 -29.16 -29.22 -6.63
N CYS A 128 -30.31 -29.85 -6.40
CA CYS A 128 -31.48 -29.77 -7.25
C CYS A 128 -32.54 -28.86 -6.63
N CYS A 129 -32.96 -27.84 -7.36
CA CYS A 129 -33.95 -26.86 -6.95
C CYS A 129 -35.31 -27.13 -7.60
N ASP A 130 -36.39 -26.80 -6.90
CA ASP A 130 -37.74 -27.12 -7.36
C ASP A 130 -38.19 -26.24 -8.54
N VAL A 131 -37.58 -25.08 -8.73
CA VAL A 131 -37.94 -24.08 -9.73
C VAL A 131 -36.70 -23.41 -10.31
N GLU A 132 -36.80 -23.02 -11.58
CA GLU A 132 -35.76 -22.30 -12.30
C GLU A 132 -35.51 -20.91 -11.68
N GLY A 133 -34.24 -20.51 -11.55
CA GLY A 133 -33.85 -19.22 -10.96
C GLY A 133 -33.53 -19.22 -9.46
N MET A 134 -33.65 -20.36 -8.76
CA MET A 134 -33.09 -20.49 -7.40
C MET A 134 -31.57 -20.66 -7.45
N VAL A 135 -30.86 -19.97 -6.55
CA VAL A 135 -29.43 -20.14 -6.32
C VAL A 135 -29.17 -21.00 -5.09
N VAL A 136 -28.07 -21.74 -5.10
CA VAL A 136 -27.70 -22.65 -4.00
C VAL A 136 -26.78 -21.91 -3.03
N LYS A 137 -27.28 -21.61 -1.82
CA LYS A 137 -26.50 -21.06 -0.71
C LYS A 137 -26.57 -22.02 0.48
N ASP A 138 -25.40 -22.41 1.00
CA ASP A 138 -25.28 -23.36 2.12
C ASP A 138 -26.07 -24.66 1.90
N GLU A 139 -25.93 -25.22 0.69
CA GLU A 139 -26.60 -26.46 0.23
C GLU A 139 -28.14 -26.38 0.15
N LYS A 140 -28.72 -25.19 0.33
CA LYS A 140 -30.15 -24.95 0.18
C LYS A 140 -30.43 -24.09 -1.05
N CYS A 141 -31.48 -24.45 -1.78
CA CYS A 141 -32.00 -23.63 -2.86
C CYS A 141 -32.76 -22.44 -2.27
N THR A 142 -32.33 -21.23 -2.60
CA THR A 142 -32.96 -19.98 -2.20
C THR A 142 -33.06 -19.06 -3.41
N PHE A 143 -34.10 -18.25 -3.51
CA PHE A 143 -34.07 -17.16 -4.48
C PHE A 143 -33.03 -16.12 -4.08
N GLU A 144 -32.38 -15.51 -5.06
CA GLU A 144 -31.60 -14.32 -4.79
C GLU A 144 -32.49 -13.27 -4.13
N PRO A 145 -32.00 -12.58 -3.08
CA PRO A 145 -32.81 -11.56 -2.44
C PRO A 145 -33.07 -10.45 -3.45
N VAL A 146 -34.36 -10.19 -3.70
CA VAL A 146 -34.78 -9.05 -4.53
C VAL A 146 -34.68 -7.79 -3.69
N TYR A 147 -33.95 -6.80 -4.21
CA TYR A 147 -33.78 -5.48 -3.63
C TYR A 147 -34.45 -4.45 -4.53
N CYS A 148 -35.25 -3.58 -3.92
CA CYS A 148 -35.99 -2.54 -4.64
C CYS A 148 -35.24 -1.22 -4.65
N GLY A 149 -35.51 -0.43 -5.70
CA GLY A 149 -34.96 0.90 -5.88
C GLY A 149 -35.78 1.97 -5.18
N LEU A 150 -35.37 3.23 -5.39
CA LEU A 150 -36.13 4.38 -4.91
C LEU A 150 -37.56 4.37 -5.47
N GLY A 151 -38.51 4.67 -4.61
CA GLY A 151 -39.93 4.72 -4.95
C GLY A 151 -40.57 3.39 -5.29
N GLU A 152 -39.96 2.30 -4.87
CA GLU A 152 -40.51 0.95 -4.96
C GLU A 152 -40.63 0.30 -3.57
N PHE A 153 -41.40 -0.78 -3.48
CA PHE A 153 -41.46 -1.66 -2.32
C PHE A 153 -41.49 -3.12 -2.76
N LEU A 154 -41.00 -4.00 -1.89
CA LEU A 154 -40.93 -5.42 -2.16
C LEU A 154 -42.30 -6.06 -1.91
N VAL A 155 -42.92 -6.59 -2.96
CA VAL A 155 -44.00 -7.56 -2.83
C VAL A 155 -43.36 -8.94 -2.68
N PRO A 156 -43.49 -9.60 -1.50
CA PRO A 156 -42.93 -10.92 -1.30
C PRO A 156 -43.51 -11.91 -2.29
N GLY A 157 -42.66 -12.74 -2.89
CA GLY A 157 -43.11 -13.80 -3.76
C GLY A 157 -43.84 -14.88 -2.95
N SER A 158 -44.88 -15.48 -3.54
CA SER A 158 -45.59 -16.62 -2.98
C SER A 158 -45.25 -17.89 -3.76
N HIS A 159 -45.34 -19.05 -3.10
CA HIS A 159 -45.25 -20.38 -3.72
C HIS A 159 -44.03 -20.60 -4.63
N GLY A 160 -42.84 -20.28 -4.15
CA GLY A 160 -41.62 -20.54 -4.91
C GLY A 160 -41.44 -19.60 -6.09
N LYS A 161 -41.92 -18.36 -6.00
CA LYS A 161 -41.55 -17.27 -6.92
C LYS A 161 -40.68 -16.26 -6.17
N SER A 162 -39.74 -15.62 -6.89
CA SER A 162 -39.04 -14.45 -6.36
C SER A 162 -40.04 -13.33 -6.03
N GLY A 163 -39.70 -12.49 -5.06
CA GLY A 163 -40.42 -11.25 -4.87
C GLY A 163 -40.29 -10.33 -6.07
N SER A 164 -41.14 -9.32 -6.16
CA SER A 164 -41.09 -8.31 -7.21
C SER A 164 -41.16 -6.93 -6.58
N CYS A 165 -40.46 -5.97 -7.17
CA CYS A 165 -40.58 -4.57 -6.77
C CYS A 165 -41.78 -3.94 -7.46
N GLN A 166 -42.60 -3.22 -6.69
CA GLN A 166 -43.71 -2.44 -7.19
C GLN A 166 -43.51 -0.98 -6.82
N THR A 167 -43.94 -0.06 -7.68
CA THR A 167 -43.83 1.37 -7.41
C THR A 167 -44.81 1.80 -6.31
N CYS A 168 -44.40 2.75 -5.48
CA CYS A 168 -45.29 3.38 -4.51
C CYS A 168 -46.46 4.09 -5.19
N ASP A 169 -47.66 3.96 -4.60
CA ASP A 169 -48.86 4.70 -5.03
C ASP A 169 -48.73 6.21 -4.75
N LEU A 170 -49.59 7.02 -5.39
CA LEU A 170 -49.67 8.45 -5.11
C LEU A 170 -49.93 8.72 -3.62
N GLY A 171 -49.16 9.64 -3.04
CA GLY A 171 -49.21 9.94 -1.60
C GLY A 171 -48.33 9.04 -0.73
N TYR A 172 -47.53 8.16 -1.33
CA TYR A 172 -46.52 7.35 -0.64
C TYR A 172 -45.14 7.46 -1.32
N PHE A 173 -44.08 7.27 -0.55
CA PHE A 173 -42.71 7.32 -1.03
C PHE A 173 -41.82 6.23 -0.41
N GLN A 174 -40.69 5.95 -1.07
CA GLN A 174 -39.61 5.15 -0.51
C GLN A 174 -38.27 5.77 -0.91
N ASP A 175 -37.54 6.27 0.08
CA ASP A 175 -36.29 7.03 -0.08
C ASP A 175 -35.03 6.17 0.09
N LYS A 176 -35.19 4.90 0.47
CA LYS A 176 -34.08 3.95 0.57
C LYS A 176 -33.85 3.28 -0.78
N ASN A 177 -32.61 3.27 -1.22
CA ASN A 177 -32.18 2.43 -2.33
C ASN A 177 -31.71 1.07 -1.81
N TYR A 178 -31.78 0.03 -2.64
CA TYR A 178 -31.31 -1.31 -2.31
C TYR A 178 -31.92 -1.89 -1.01
N HIS A 179 -33.24 -1.83 -0.88
CA HIS A 179 -33.95 -2.25 0.33
C HIS A 179 -34.89 -3.44 0.10
N ARG A 180 -35.39 -4.04 1.18
CA ARG A 180 -36.37 -5.15 1.17
C ARG A 180 -37.65 -4.81 1.94
N LEU A 181 -37.93 -3.51 2.08
CA LEU A 181 -39.13 -3.03 2.78
C LEU A 181 -40.36 -3.38 1.94
N ASN A 182 -41.40 -3.86 2.60
CA ASN A 182 -42.64 -4.33 1.97
C ASN A 182 -43.76 -3.28 1.98
N ASN A 183 -43.41 -2.03 2.30
CA ASN A 183 -44.31 -0.90 2.34
C ASN A 183 -43.59 0.38 1.90
N CYS A 184 -44.39 1.34 1.43
CA CYS A 184 -43.96 2.71 1.23
C CYS A 184 -44.38 3.56 2.43
N ASN A 185 -43.60 4.60 2.73
CA ASN A 185 -43.91 5.59 3.76
C ASN A 185 -44.99 6.53 3.25
N LYS A 186 -45.96 6.89 4.08
CA LYS A 186 -46.97 7.90 3.72
C LYS A 186 -46.32 9.28 3.67
N CYS A 187 -46.63 10.07 2.65
CA CYS A 187 -46.19 11.46 2.57
C CYS A 187 -46.70 12.27 3.78
N SER A 188 -45.86 13.14 4.32
CA SER A 188 -46.29 14.13 5.30
C SER A 188 -47.20 15.16 4.65
N ASN A 189 -48.17 15.66 5.41
CA ASN A 189 -48.97 16.81 4.99
C ASN A 189 -48.16 18.09 5.19
N PHE A 190 -48.16 18.98 4.21
CA PHE A 190 -47.61 20.32 4.37
C PHE A 190 -48.59 21.19 5.18
N ASP A 191 -48.10 21.81 6.25
CA ASP A 191 -48.91 22.74 7.06
C ASP A 191 -48.96 24.11 6.41
N HIS A 192 -50.00 24.34 5.59
CA HIS A 192 -50.25 25.63 4.95
C HIS A 192 -50.55 26.77 5.93
N GLN A 193 -50.81 26.49 7.21
CA GLN A 193 -51.08 27.52 8.21
C GLN A 193 -49.81 28.09 8.84
N ASN A 194 -48.67 27.40 8.72
CA ASN A 194 -47.41 27.90 9.22
C ASN A 194 -46.75 28.84 8.19
N PRO A 195 -46.78 30.17 8.41
CA PRO A 195 -46.25 31.14 7.44
C PRO A 195 -44.73 31.09 7.31
N ARG A 196 -44.02 30.34 8.17
CA ARG A 196 -42.54 30.26 8.18
C ARG A 196 -42.01 29.13 7.33
N LEU A 197 -42.87 28.17 6.96
CA LEU A 197 -42.51 27.05 6.10
C LEU A 197 -42.79 27.38 4.64
N VAL A 198 -41.83 27.04 3.78
CA VAL A 198 -41.96 27.10 2.33
C VAL A 198 -41.82 25.69 1.81
N LEU A 199 -42.84 25.23 1.08
CA LEU A 199 -42.75 23.97 0.34
C LEU A 199 -41.72 24.14 -0.77
N GLU A 200 -40.62 23.39 -0.68
CA GLU A 200 -39.56 23.40 -1.68
C GLU A 200 -39.84 22.39 -2.78
N ASP A 201 -40.28 21.19 -2.38
CA ASP A 201 -40.63 20.12 -3.30
C ASP A 201 -41.84 19.35 -2.79
N GLU A 202 -42.73 18.99 -3.70
CA GLU A 202 -43.88 18.16 -3.41
C GLU A 202 -43.43 16.72 -3.11
N CYS A 203 -44.30 15.95 -2.46
CA CYS A 203 -44.00 14.55 -2.23
C CYS A 203 -43.97 13.82 -3.58
N THR A 204 -42.90 13.08 -3.84
CA THR A 204 -42.81 12.19 -4.99
C THR A 204 -42.75 10.75 -4.50
N ARG A 205 -42.86 9.77 -5.39
CA ARG A 205 -42.62 8.37 -5.00
C ARG A 205 -41.20 8.15 -4.44
N PHE A 206 -40.24 9.03 -4.71
CA PHE A 206 -38.84 8.85 -4.35
C PHE A 206 -38.43 9.52 -3.02
N HIS A 207 -39.21 10.49 -2.53
CA HIS A 207 -38.93 11.20 -1.29
C HIS A 207 -40.20 11.86 -0.72
N ASN A 208 -40.19 12.14 0.58
CA ASN A 208 -41.25 12.92 1.23
C ASN A 208 -41.29 14.36 0.69
N ILE A 209 -42.30 15.14 1.11
CA ILE A 209 -42.26 16.60 0.94
C ILE A 209 -40.94 17.16 1.46
N ARG A 210 -40.35 18.12 0.73
CA ARG A 210 -39.21 18.89 1.22
C ARG A 210 -39.72 20.27 1.59
N VAL A 211 -39.51 20.61 2.85
CA VAL A 211 -39.83 21.93 3.39
C VAL A 211 -38.54 22.62 3.76
N ARG A 212 -38.51 23.92 3.55
CA ARG A 212 -37.45 24.80 4.04
C ARG A 212 -38.08 25.96 4.78
N CYS A 213 -37.33 26.54 5.71
CA CYS A 213 -37.76 27.76 6.36
C CYS A 213 -37.69 28.96 5.40
N MET A 214 -38.47 30.00 5.69
CA MET A 214 -38.37 31.28 5.00
C MET A 214 -36.96 31.88 5.13
N ARG A 215 -36.64 32.89 4.30
CA ARG A 215 -35.37 33.62 4.45
C ARG A 215 -35.31 34.20 5.86
N ASP A 216 -34.15 34.08 6.49
CA ASP A 216 -33.86 34.52 7.87
C ASP A 216 -34.39 33.59 8.98
N ASP A 217 -34.82 32.37 8.63
CA ASP A 217 -35.14 31.29 9.57
C ASP A 217 -34.30 30.01 9.30
N PHE A 218 -34.08 29.19 10.33
CA PHE A 218 -33.42 27.87 10.24
C PHE A 218 -34.26 26.78 10.89
N TYR A 219 -34.06 25.53 10.45
CA TYR A 219 -34.80 24.36 10.88
C TYR A 219 -34.09 23.64 12.02
N LEU A 220 -34.73 23.51 13.18
CA LEU A 220 -34.26 22.64 14.25
C LEU A 220 -34.84 21.22 14.07
N HIS A 221 -34.19 20.22 14.68
CA HIS A 221 -34.65 18.82 14.62
C HIS A 221 -36.02 18.58 15.29
N ASP A 222 -36.61 19.60 15.92
CA ASP A 222 -37.94 19.56 16.54
C ASP A 222 -39.09 19.66 15.51
N GLY A 223 -38.79 20.02 14.26
CA GLY A 223 -39.80 20.18 13.22
C GLY A 223 -40.25 21.62 12.98
N ASP A 224 -39.69 22.58 13.72
CA ASP A 224 -40.08 23.99 13.66
C ASP A 224 -38.98 24.87 13.06
N CYS A 225 -39.42 25.99 12.47
CA CYS A 225 -38.54 27.05 11.99
C CYS A 225 -38.30 28.08 13.10
N HIS A 226 -37.03 28.40 13.33
CA HIS A 226 -36.56 29.37 14.31
C HIS A 226 -35.93 30.56 13.61
N THR A 227 -36.06 31.76 14.18
CA THR A 227 -35.49 32.96 13.55
C THR A 227 -33.99 32.97 13.76
N CYS A 228 -33.25 33.21 12.69
CA CYS A 228 -31.81 33.32 12.76
C CYS A 228 -31.39 34.43 13.74
N THR A 229 -30.42 34.13 14.59
CA THR A 229 -29.87 35.11 15.53
C THR A 229 -29.26 36.28 14.75
N ASN A 230 -29.69 37.51 15.08
CA ASN A 230 -29.15 38.74 14.50
C ASN A 230 -27.98 39.24 15.36
N CYS A 231 -26.74 39.02 14.88
CA CYS A 231 -25.54 39.38 15.62
C CYS A 231 -25.42 40.88 15.89
N SER A 232 -25.88 41.73 14.97
CA SER A 232 -25.83 43.19 15.12
C SER A 232 -26.66 43.68 16.30
N LEU A 233 -27.81 43.04 16.58
CA LEU A 233 -28.63 43.36 17.76
C LEU A 233 -27.94 42.99 19.08
N GLN A 234 -26.98 42.07 19.06
CA GLN A 234 -26.19 41.68 20.23
C GLN A 234 -24.86 42.44 20.35
N GLY A 235 -24.56 43.37 19.42
CA GLY A 235 -23.25 44.02 19.34
C GLY A 235 -22.11 43.07 18.98
N LYS A 236 -22.41 41.96 18.29
CA LYS A 236 -21.47 40.93 17.86
C LYS A 236 -21.30 40.94 16.33
N ILE A 237 -20.23 40.31 15.84
CA ILE A 237 -19.95 40.18 14.40
C ILE A 237 -20.43 38.81 13.92
N GLN A 238 -21.02 38.77 12.72
CA GLN A 238 -21.46 37.52 12.11
C GLN A 238 -20.24 36.69 11.68
N GLY A 239 -19.92 35.65 12.44
CA GLY A 239 -18.84 34.71 12.11
C GLY A 239 -19.26 33.67 11.07
N ARG A 240 -20.54 33.27 11.10
CA ARG A 240 -21.15 32.42 10.07
C ARG A 240 -22.58 32.84 9.84
N ALA A 241 -22.96 32.97 8.58
CA ALA A 241 -24.34 33.23 8.19
C ALA A 241 -25.27 32.07 8.60
N CYS A 242 -26.54 32.39 8.80
CA CYS A 242 -27.56 31.40 9.00
C CYS A 242 -27.64 30.43 7.82
N GLN A 243 -27.83 29.14 8.11
CA GLN A 243 -28.00 28.08 7.12
C GLN A 243 -29.34 27.38 7.35
N VAL A 244 -29.77 26.53 6.42
CA VAL A 244 -31.08 25.88 6.47
C VAL A 244 -31.28 25.07 7.76
N ASP A 245 -30.21 24.49 8.29
CA ASP A 245 -30.22 23.59 9.45
C ASP A 245 -29.41 24.12 10.65
N GLN A 246 -28.87 25.35 10.56
CA GLN A 246 -27.96 25.89 11.58
C GLN A 246 -28.18 27.39 11.78
N ASP A 247 -28.27 27.80 13.04
CA ASP A 247 -28.35 29.21 13.40
C ASP A 247 -27.09 29.99 12.98
N THR A 248 -27.26 31.30 12.87
CA THR A 248 -26.15 32.26 12.78
C THR A 248 -25.23 32.10 13.98
N ILE A 249 -23.92 32.08 13.74
CA ILE A 249 -22.94 32.10 14.82
C ILE A 249 -22.35 33.51 14.92
N CYS A 250 -22.54 34.11 16.09
CA CYS A 250 -22.07 35.45 16.41
C CYS A 250 -20.75 35.40 17.21
N CYS A 251 -19.72 36.04 16.68
CA CYS A 251 -18.42 36.16 17.31
C CYS A 251 -18.25 37.50 18.01
N ASP A 252 -17.50 37.50 19.11
CA ASP A 252 -17.35 38.69 19.95
C ASP A 252 -16.38 39.73 19.35
N GLN A 253 -15.50 39.32 18.43
CA GLN A 253 -14.46 40.17 17.87
C GLN A 253 -14.28 39.95 16.35
N GLU A 254 -13.76 40.98 15.68
CA GLU A 254 -13.43 40.93 14.26
C GLU A 254 -12.20 40.02 14.02
N GLY A 255 -12.23 39.23 12.94
CA GLY A 255 -11.15 38.27 12.62
C GLY A 255 -11.30 36.88 13.26
N MET A 256 -12.34 36.63 14.04
CA MET A 256 -12.70 35.27 14.47
C MET A 256 -13.37 34.51 13.32
N VAL A 257 -13.00 33.24 13.16
CA VAL A 257 -13.62 32.29 12.23
C VAL A 257 -14.37 31.21 13.01
N VAL A 258 -15.40 30.64 12.40
CA VAL A 258 -16.20 29.58 13.02
C VAL A 258 -15.59 28.21 12.69
N ILE A 259 -15.03 27.53 13.68
CA ILE A 259 -14.53 26.16 13.55
C ILE A 259 -15.31 25.27 14.53
N ASN A 260 -15.97 24.23 14.02
CA ASN A 260 -16.80 23.30 14.80
C ASN A 260 -17.86 24.01 15.67
N GLY A 261 -18.54 25.00 15.10
CA GLY A 261 -19.60 25.74 15.79
C GLY A 261 -19.10 26.71 16.86
N LYS A 262 -17.79 26.93 16.99
CA LYS A 262 -17.19 27.88 17.94
C LYS A 262 -16.41 28.96 17.21
N CYS A 263 -16.56 30.19 17.65
CA CYS A 263 -15.71 31.29 17.22
C CYS A 263 -14.31 31.09 17.79
N VAL A 264 -13.32 30.98 16.92
CA VAL A 264 -11.90 30.92 17.27
C VAL A 264 -11.13 31.83 16.32
N PHE A 265 -9.99 32.35 16.75
CA PHE A 265 -9.09 33.00 15.80
C PHE A 265 -8.49 31.95 14.89
N GLU A 266 -8.33 32.30 13.61
CA GLU A 266 -7.72 31.40 12.64
C GLU A 266 -6.34 30.96 13.19
N PRO A 267 -6.01 29.66 13.19
CA PRO A 267 -4.74 29.21 13.72
C PRO A 267 -3.60 29.81 12.90
N VAL A 268 -2.81 30.67 13.52
CA VAL A 268 -1.59 31.21 12.91
C VAL A 268 -0.55 30.11 12.83
N TYR A 269 -0.01 29.89 11.62
CA TYR A 269 1.11 28.99 11.36
C TYR A 269 2.32 29.79 10.91
N CYS A 270 3.45 29.52 11.53
CA CYS A 270 4.72 30.18 11.19
C CYS A 270 5.51 29.38 10.16
N GLY A 271 6.33 30.11 9.40
CA GLY A 271 7.22 29.56 8.39
C GLY A 271 8.59 29.18 8.95
N PRO A 272 9.52 28.71 8.10
CA PRO A 272 10.88 28.41 8.54
C PRO A 272 11.56 29.69 9.02
N GLY A 273 12.30 29.59 10.13
CA GLY A 273 12.99 30.72 10.75
C GLY A 273 12.12 31.59 11.65
N GLU A 274 10.90 31.16 11.96
CA GLU A 274 9.97 31.86 12.84
C GLU A 274 9.48 30.97 13.99
N TYR A 275 8.90 31.59 15.03
CA TYR A 275 8.17 30.94 16.11
C TYR A 275 6.88 31.69 16.43
N LEU A 276 5.92 30.97 17.00
CA LEU A 276 4.60 31.53 17.33
C LEU A 276 4.65 32.25 18.68
N VAL A 277 4.40 33.54 18.66
CA VAL A 277 4.07 34.31 19.87
C VAL A 277 2.56 34.27 20.05
N LEU A 278 2.11 33.70 21.17
CA LEU A 278 0.68 33.61 21.47
C LEU A 278 0.12 35.00 21.76
N GLY A 279 -1.00 35.34 21.11
CA GLY A 279 -1.74 36.55 21.42
C GLY A 279 -2.35 36.46 22.82
N SER A 280 -2.42 37.60 23.52
CA SER A 280 -3.11 37.70 24.82
C SER A 280 -4.58 38.03 24.62
N ASN A 281 -5.45 37.66 25.57
CA ASN A 281 -6.86 38.07 25.63
C ASN A 281 -7.66 37.79 24.34
N GLY A 282 -7.38 36.66 23.69
CA GLY A 282 -8.05 36.31 22.44
C GLY A 282 -7.63 37.19 21.26
N GLN A 283 -6.36 37.61 21.18
CA GLN A 283 -5.81 38.10 19.92
C GLN A 283 -5.19 36.93 19.14
N SER A 284 -5.17 37.01 17.82
CA SER A 284 -4.40 36.09 16.99
C SER A 284 -2.93 36.12 17.41
N GLY A 285 -2.28 34.96 17.42
CA GLY A 285 -0.83 34.91 17.60
C GLY A 285 -0.10 35.58 16.43
N SER A 286 1.14 36.00 16.65
CA SER A 286 2.02 36.52 15.59
C SER A 286 3.22 35.59 15.42
N CYS A 287 3.82 35.60 14.24
CA CYS A 287 5.08 34.89 13.99
C CYS A 287 6.24 35.87 14.15
N GLU A 288 7.21 35.49 14.96
CA GLU A 288 8.44 36.26 15.15
C GLU A 288 9.65 35.47 14.67
N ILE A 289 10.70 36.16 14.24
CA ILE A 289 11.93 35.54 13.73
C ILE A 289 12.68 34.86 14.88
N CYS A 290 13.21 33.66 14.63
CA CYS A 290 14.08 32.96 15.59
C CYS A 290 15.29 33.83 15.99
N PRO A 291 15.58 33.96 17.30
CA PRO A 291 16.78 34.64 17.79
C PRO A 291 18.08 34.03 17.25
N SER A 292 19.17 34.81 17.27
CA SER A 292 20.50 34.33 16.92
C SER A 292 20.89 33.10 17.76
N GLY A 293 21.45 32.07 17.10
CA GLY A 293 21.77 30.80 17.75
C GLY A 293 20.60 29.83 17.87
N GLN A 294 19.45 30.13 17.26
CA GLN A 294 18.30 29.23 17.17
C GLN A 294 17.78 29.10 15.73
N TYR A 295 17.04 28.03 15.46
CA TYR A 295 16.46 27.76 14.15
C TYR A 295 15.09 27.08 14.23
N GLN A 296 14.32 27.19 13.15
CA GLN A 296 13.10 26.42 12.93
C GLN A 296 13.00 26.08 11.45
N ASN A 297 12.97 24.80 11.12
CA ASN A 297 13.04 24.35 9.72
C ASN A 297 11.68 23.92 9.15
N LYS A 298 10.62 23.90 9.96
CA LYS A 298 9.27 23.52 9.51
C LYS A 298 8.60 24.70 8.81
N SER A 299 7.92 24.43 7.70
CA SER A 299 7.26 25.46 6.87
C SER A 299 5.83 25.81 7.26
N LYS A 300 5.24 25.03 8.17
CA LYS A 300 3.90 25.26 8.71
C LYS A 300 3.83 24.66 10.11
N HIS A 301 4.14 25.45 11.13
CA HIS A 301 4.16 24.98 12.52
C HIS A 301 3.54 26.00 13.48
N ARG A 302 3.27 25.54 14.72
CA ARG A 302 2.76 26.36 15.83
C ARG A 302 3.68 26.31 17.07
N SER A 303 4.93 25.94 16.85
CA SER A 303 5.95 25.92 17.90
C SER A 303 6.14 27.32 18.46
N ILE A 304 6.05 27.44 19.78
CA ILE A 304 6.23 28.71 20.51
C ILE A 304 7.71 29.01 20.84
N GLU A 305 8.61 28.14 20.41
CA GLU A 305 10.05 28.25 20.63
C GLU A 305 10.80 27.76 19.37
N CYS A 306 11.97 28.36 19.13
CA CYS A 306 12.92 27.86 18.14
C CYS A 306 13.88 26.85 18.79
N LEU A 307 14.45 25.97 17.97
CA LEU A 307 15.40 24.96 18.42
C LEU A 307 16.81 25.58 18.53
N PRO A 308 17.58 25.30 19.59
CA PRO A 308 18.95 25.78 19.68
C PRO A 308 19.82 25.15 18.58
N CYS A 309 20.74 25.93 18.02
CA CYS A 309 21.75 25.42 17.12
C CYS A 309 22.67 24.44 17.84
N THR A 310 23.07 23.36 17.17
CA THR A 310 24.09 22.45 17.70
C THR A 310 25.44 23.16 17.67
N GLU A 311 26.07 23.23 18.84
CA GLU A 311 27.43 23.75 18.97
C GLU A 311 28.44 22.81 18.31
N PHE A 312 29.46 23.39 17.69
CA PHE A 312 30.54 22.62 17.09
C PHE A 312 31.47 22.11 18.19
N ASP A 313 31.57 20.79 18.30
CA ASP A 313 32.54 20.17 19.17
C ASP A 313 33.96 20.33 18.59
N THR A 314 34.63 21.42 18.99
CA THR A 314 36.02 21.71 18.61
C THR A 314 37.00 20.65 19.07
N SER A 315 36.63 19.75 20.01
CA SER A 315 37.50 18.66 20.44
C SER A 315 37.55 17.51 19.43
N ASN A 316 36.53 17.37 18.58
CA ASN A 316 36.50 16.35 17.53
C ASN A 316 37.25 16.83 16.27
N ALA A 317 38.55 16.57 16.24
CA ALA A 317 39.44 16.91 15.13
C ALA A 317 39.08 16.27 13.76
N ARG A 318 38.07 15.38 13.70
CA ARG A 318 37.60 14.70 12.49
C ARG A 318 36.41 15.39 11.82
N LEU A 319 35.74 16.31 12.51
CA LEU A 319 34.61 17.06 11.97
C LEU A 319 35.05 18.37 11.32
N VAL A 320 34.32 18.78 10.29
CA VAL A 320 34.43 20.09 9.63
C VAL A 320 33.04 20.71 9.52
N HIS A 321 32.98 22.03 9.64
CA HIS A 321 31.77 22.78 9.31
C HIS A 321 31.47 22.63 7.83
N VAL A 322 30.25 22.20 7.51
CA VAL A 322 29.75 22.17 6.13
C VAL A 322 28.89 23.40 5.90
N ASP A 323 27.89 23.61 6.75
CA ASP A 323 27.02 24.79 6.73
C ASP A 323 26.91 25.36 8.15
N GLU A 324 26.99 26.68 8.27
CA GLU A 324 26.74 27.40 9.53
C GLU A 324 25.26 27.36 9.91
N CYS A 325 24.95 27.47 11.20
CA CYS A 325 23.56 27.56 11.63
C CYS A 325 22.92 28.85 11.09
N THR A 326 21.71 28.73 10.59
CA THR A 326 20.87 29.90 10.24
C THR A 326 19.52 29.74 10.92
N ARG A 327 18.70 30.80 10.95
CA ARG A 327 17.32 30.68 11.45
C ARG A 327 16.51 29.58 10.75
N PHE A 328 16.86 29.20 9.53
CA PHE A 328 16.11 28.22 8.74
C PHE A 328 16.57 26.77 8.93
N HIS A 329 17.79 26.53 9.42
CA HIS A 329 18.32 25.18 9.60
C HIS A 329 19.48 25.14 10.60
N ASN A 330 19.61 24.00 11.28
CA ASN A 330 20.70 23.73 12.20
C ASN A 330 22.07 23.75 11.51
N THR A 331 23.13 23.94 12.30
CA THR A 331 24.51 23.68 11.90
C THR A 331 24.63 22.30 11.25
N ARG A 332 25.32 22.20 10.12
CA ARG A 332 25.62 20.91 9.48
C ARG A 332 27.10 20.64 9.54
N PHE A 333 27.43 19.48 10.08
CA PHE A 333 28.79 18.98 10.16
C PHE A 333 29.01 17.90 9.09
N GLY A 334 30.26 17.79 8.66
CA GLY A 334 30.72 16.72 7.80
C GLY A 334 32.06 16.19 8.29
N CYS A 335 32.47 15.06 7.77
CA CYS A 335 33.80 14.54 8.07
C CYS A 335 34.87 15.24 7.24
N LYS A 336 36.05 15.44 7.85
CA LYS A 336 37.27 15.89 7.16
C LYS A 336 37.64 14.91 6.04
N GLU A 337 38.48 15.35 5.11
CA GLU A 337 39.05 14.44 4.10
C GLU A 337 39.67 13.20 4.76
N GLN A 338 39.51 12.05 4.11
CA GLN A 338 39.90 10.72 4.63
C GLN A 338 39.05 10.20 5.81
N PHE A 339 37.90 10.81 6.09
CA PHE A 339 36.90 10.27 7.00
C PHE A 339 35.51 10.19 6.33
N TYR A 340 34.66 9.30 6.82
CA TYR A 340 33.26 9.17 6.40
C TYR A 340 32.33 9.09 7.60
N PHE A 341 31.10 9.60 7.45
CA PHE A 341 30.07 9.57 8.48
C PHE A 341 29.20 8.33 8.34
N ASP A 342 29.00 7.58 9.42
CA ASP A 342 28.17 6.37 9.45
C ASP A 342 26.76 6.58 10.03
N GLY A 343 26.45 7.81 10.47
CA GLY A 343 25.22 8.12 11.20
C GLY A 343 25.47 8.52 12.66
N SER A 344 26.63 8.18 13.21
CA SER A 344 27.01 8.47 14.59
C SER A 344 28.28 9.29 14.71
N ASP A 345 29.35 8.93 14.00
CA ASP A 345 30.66 9.59 14.07
C ASP A 345 31.43 9.51 12.74
N CYS A 346 32.55 10.23 12.68
CA CYS A 346 33.49 10.20 11.57
C CYS A 346 34.53 9.11 11.75
N HIS A 347 34.51 8.13 10.85
CA HIS A 347 35.43 7.00 10.80
C HIS A 347 36.48 7.21 9.74
N THR A 348 37.71 6.78 10.01
CA THR A 348 38.79 6.84 9.03
C THR A 348 38.47 5.92 7.86
N CYS A 349 38.63 6.44 6.65
CA CYS A 349 38.44 5.69 5.42
C CYS A 349 39.42 4.51 5.35
N THR A 350 38.94 3.35 4.95
CA THR A 350 39.79 2.17 4.75
C THR A 350 40.82 2.44 3.65
N LYS A 351 42.09 2.12 3.93
CA LYS A 351 43.19 2.20 2.95
C LYS A 351 43.41 0.83 2.32
N CYS A 352 42.90 0.62 1.11
CA CYS A 352 42.91 -0.69 0.45
C CYS A 352 44.32 -1.27 0.26
N ALA A 353 45.33 -0.41 0.05
CA ALA A 353 46.73 -0.83 -0.06
C ALA A 353 47.23 -1.60 1.18
N LEU A 354 46.77 -1.22 2.39
CA LEU A 354 47.14 -1.93 3.63
C LEU A 354 46.52 -3.32 3.74
N LEU A 355 45.48 -3.59 2.95
CA LEU A 355 44.81 -4.89 2.86
C LEU A 355 45.30 -5.73 1.68
N GLY A 356 46.29 -5.24 0.90
CA GLY A 356 46.70 -5.86 -0.36
C GLY A 356 45.61 -5.83 -1.43
N LYS A 357 44.70 -4.85 -1.39
CA LYS A 357 43.55 -4.70 -2.30
C LYS A 357 43.61 -3.37 -3.06
N TYR A 358 42.78 -3.24 -4.09
CA TYR A 358 42.68 -2.05 -4.94
C TYR A 358 41.46 -1.20 -4.58
N THR A 359 41.57 0.12 -4.73
CA THR A 359 40.46 1.04 -4.47
C THR A 359 39.44 0.97 -5.60
N GLY A 360 38.29 0.31 -5.36
CA GLY A 360 37.21 0.24 -6.35
C GLY A 360 36.25 1.42 -6.29
N LYS A 361 36.12 2.04 -5.11
CA LYS A 361 35.42 3.32 -4.91
C LYS A 361 36.13 4.12 -3.85
N ALA A 362 36.51 5.35 -4.21
CA ALA A 362 37.15 6.28 -3.28
C ALA A 362 36.19 6.64 -2.13
N CYS A 363 36.77 6.96 -0.99
CA CYS A 363 35.99 7.40 0.16
C CYS A 363 35.22 8.68 -0.14
N ALA A 364 34.00 8.77 0.40
CA ALA A 364 33.15 9.95 0.31
C ALA A 364 32.58 10.30 1.70
N LYS A 365 32.06 11.51 1.86
CA LYS A 365 31.58 12.04 3.15
C LYS A 365 30.62 11.11 3.92
N LYS A 366 29.86 10.25 3.22
CA LYS A 366 28.87 9.31 3.81
C LYS A 366 29.16 7.84 3.49
N GLN A 367 30.29 7.53 2.87
CA GLN A 367 30.59 6.19 2.39
C GLN A 367 32.07 5.89 2.55
N ASN A 368 32.38 4.78 3.21
CA ASN A 368 33.75 4.29 3.32
C ASN A 368 34.34 3.97 1.94
N THR A 369 35.68 3.93 1.87
CA THR A 369 36.38 3.32 0.73
C THR A 369 35.93 1.87 0.57
N VAL A 370 35.65 1.47 -0.67
CA VAL A 370 35.39 0.07 -1.00
C VAL A 370 36.62 -0.52 -1.69
N CYS A 371 37.12 -1.61 -1.12
CA CYS A 371 38.30 -2.31 -1.60
C CYS A 371 37.92 -3.54 -2.41
N CYS A 372 38.46 -3.65 -3.62
CA CYS A 372 38.26 -4.76 -4.54
C CYS A 372 39.54 -5.60 -4.66
N ASP A 373 39.36 -6.89 -4.96
CA ASP A 373 40.48 -7.84 -4.96
C ASP A 373 41.44 -7.65 -6.15
N PHE A 374 40.95 -7.04 -7.25
CA PHE A 374 41.71 -6.89 -8.49
C PHE A 374 41.77 -5.43 -8.97
N GLU A 375 42.86 -5.09 -9.63
CA GLU A 375 43.05 -3.78 -10.25
C GLU A 375 42.03 -3.54 -11.36
N GLY A 376 41.43 -2.35 -11.39
CA GLY A 376 40.45 -1.94 -12.41
C GLY A 376 39.00 -2.40 -12.14
N MET A 377 38.71 -3.02 -11.00
CA MET A 377 37.32 -3.23 -10.56
C MET A 377 36.69 -1.91 -10.08
N ILE A 378 35.40 -1.73 -10.38
CA ILE A 378 34.56 -0.62 -9.95
C ILE A 378 33.39 -1.12 -9.11
N VAL A 379 32.87 -0.29 -8.21
CA VAL A 379 31.71 -0.66 -7.38
C VAL A 379 30.40 -0.35 -8.09
N LYS A 380 29.58 -1.37 -8.33
CA LYS A 380 28.19 -1.24 -8.76
C LYS A 380 27.28 -1.91 -7.73
N SER A 381 26.30 -1.16 -7.22
CA SER A 381 25.33 -1.64 -6.22
C SER A 381 25.97 -2.30 -4.99
N GLY A 382 27.09 -1.74 -4.51
CA GLY A 382 27.81 -2.27 -3.34
C GLY A 382 28.72 -3.47 -3.63
N THR A 383 28.75 -3.99 -4.86
CA THR A 383 29.61 -5.10 -5.26
C THR A 383 30.73 -4.66 -6.21
N CYS A 384 31.93 -5.21 -6.01
CA CYS A 384 33.06 -5.02 -6.92
C CYS A 384 32.81 -5.79 -8.22
N THR A 385 32.85 -5.10 -9.35
CA THR A 385 32.70 -5.68 -10.70
C THR A 385 33.74 -5.07 -11.62
N PHE A 386 34.23 -5.79 -12.62
CA PHE A 386 35.09 -5.15 -13.63
C PHE A 386 34.27 -4.11 -14.41
N ALA A 387 34.93 -3.00 -14.75
CA ALA A 387 34.32 -2.04 -15.67
C ALA A 387 33.92 -2.76 -16.96
N PRO A 388 32.74 -2.45 -17.54
CA PRO A 388 32.34 -3.01 -18.83
C PRO A 388 33.46 -2.86 -19.86
N ILE A 389 33.89 -3.97 -20.44
CA ILE A 389 34.75 -3.93 -21.61
C ILE A 389 33.86 -3.87 -22.84
N TYR A 390 34.25 -2.99 -23.76
CA TYR A 390 33.60 -2.81 -25.04
C TYR A 390 34.61 -3.19 -26.12
N CYS A 391 34.30 -4.25 -26.87
CA CYS A 391 35.18 -4.74 -27.92
C CYS A 391 35.05 -3.87 -29.19
N LYS A 392 36.11 -3.82 -29.99
CA LYS A 392 36.09 -3.10 -31.28
C LYS A 392 35.37 -3.96 -32.33
N ALA A 393 34.97 -3.35 -33.45
CA ALA A 393 34.43 -4.11 -34.57
C ALA A 393 35.46 -5.16 -35.03
N GLY A 394 34.99 -6.36 -35.33
CA GLY A 394 35.83 -7.52 -35.63
C GLY A 394 36.33 -8.30 -34.41
N GLU A 395 35.89 -7.95 -33.19
CA GLU A 395 36.16 -8.71 -31.96
C GLU A 395 34.86 -9.17 -31.28
N TYR A 396 34.95 -10.16 -30.39
CA TYR A 396 33.87 -10.57 -29.49
C TYR A 396 34.36 -10.65 -28.05
N LEU A 397 33.44 -10.49 -27.10
CA LEU A 397 33.73 -10.52 -25.67
C LEU A 397 33.76 -11.97 -25.18
N VAL A 398 34.89 -12.38 -24.61
CA VAL A 398 35.03 -13.61 -23.85
C VAL A 398 34.90 -13.26 -22.38
N PRO A 399 33.82 -13.72 -21.68
CA PRO A 399 33.67 -13.48 -20.26
C PRO A 399 34.83 -14.06 -19.48
N GLY A 400 35.43 -13.27 -18.59
CA GLY A 400 36.43 -13.76 -17.66
C GLY A 400 35.81 -14.81 -16.72
N LYS A 401 36.60 -15.81 -16.30
CA LYS A 401 36.23 -16.66 -15.16
C LYS A 401 36.22 -15.80 -13.88
N SER A 402 35.56 -16.24 -12.82
CA SER A 402 35.49 -15.50 -11.54
C SER A 402 36.87 -14.97 -11.12
N GLY A 403 37.02 -13.64 -11.06
CA GLY A 403 38.28 -12.95 -10.73
C GLY A 403 39.18 -12.59 -11.92
N GLN A 404 38.80 -12.90 -13.16
CA GLN A 404 39.50 -12.50 -14.38
C GLN A 404 38.73 -11.39 -15.10
N LYS A 405 39.48 -10.46 -15.68
CA LYS A 405 38.94 -9.41 -16.55
C LYS A 405 38.40 -10.05 -17.83
N ASP A 406 37.29 -9.54 -18.36
CA ASP A 406 36.81 -9.97 -19.68
C ASP A 406 37.90 -9.70 -20.74
N GLU A 407 37.91 -10.46 -21.83
CA GLU A 407 38.89 -10.31 -22.91
C GLU A 407 38.16 -10.11 -24.24
N CYS A 408 38.64 -9.19 -25.08
CA CYS A 408 38.18 -9.08 -26.45
C CYS A 408 39.07 -9.95 -27.34
N ARG A 409 38.47 -10.88 -28.08
CA ARG A 409 39.19 -11.73 -29.03
C ARG A 409 38.76 -11.41 -30.45
N PRO A 410 39.69 -11.43 -31.43
CA PRO A 410 39.34 -11.23 -32.82
C PRO A 410 38.43 -12.37 -33.31
N CYS A 411 37.52 -12.04 -34.22
CA CYS A 411 36.72 -13.02 -34.94
C CYS A 411 37.61 -13.92 -35.81
N GLU A 412 37.23 -15.19 -35.93
CA GLU A 412 37.91 -16.12 -36.85
C GLU A 412 37.65 -15.74 -38.31
N ILE A 413 38.58 -16.10 -39.21
CA ILE A 413 38.47 -15.84 -40.66
C ILE A 413 37.15 -16.40 -41.18
N GLY A 414 36.34 -15.54 -41.82
CA GLY A 414 35.00 -15.88 -42.30
C GLY A 414 33.85 -15.55 -41.34
N SER A 415 34.15 -14.97 -40.17
CA SER A 415 33.16 -14.40 -39.25
C SER A 415 33.43 -12.92 -38.99
N HIS A 416 32.38 -12.15 -38.69
CA HIS A 416 32.51 -10.72 -38.39
C HIS A 416 31.57 -10.30 -37.27
N ASN A 417 31.93 -9.21 -36.60
CA ASN A 417 31.08 -8.53 -35.64
C ASN A 417 31.02 -7.04 -36.01
N PRO A 418 29.89 -6.56 -36.56
CA PRO A 418 29.83 -5.27 -37.27
C PRO A 418 29.69 -4.04 -36.37
N GLU A 419 29.34 -4.21 -35.08
CA GLU A 419 29.04 -3.08 -34.20
C GLU A 419 30.29 -2.61 -33.42
N HIS A 420 30.55 -1.30 -33.41
CA HIS A 420 31.53 -0.73 -32.48
C HIS A 420 30.90 -0.60 -31.09
N GLN A 421 31.65 -0.97 -30.03
CA GLN A 421 31.24 -0.84 -28.62
C GLN A 421 30.13 -1.78 -28.13
N HIS A 422 30.04 -3.00 -28.64
CA HIS A 422 29.06 -3.98 -28.15
C HIS A 422 29.62 -4.86 -27.00
N ARG A 423 28.71 -5.56 -26.32
CA ARG A 423 29.00 -6.69 -25.40
C ARG A 423 28.67 -8.05 -26.01
N MET A 424 28.72 -8.17 -27.33
CA MET A 424 28.39 -9.43 -28.00
C MET A 424 29.42 -10.51 -27.68
N MET A 425 28.93 -11.69 -27.32
CA MET A 425 29.74 -12.85 -26.94
C MET A 425 30.06 -13.79 -28.11
N ALA A 426 29.70 -13.42 -29.35
CA ALA A 426 29.91 -14.24 -30.53
C ALA A 426 30.10 -13.38 -31.79
N CYS A 427 30.85 -13.92 -32.76
CA CYS A 427 30.94 -13.42 -34.13
C CYS A 427 29.93 -14.14 -35.04
N TYR A 428 29.45 -13.46 -36.08
CA TYR A 428 28.50 -14.04 -37.04
C TYR A 428 29.24 -14.48 -38.30
N ALA A 429 28.97 -15.68 -38.79
CA ALA A 429 29.49 -16.15 -40.07
C ALA A 429 29.04 -15.21 -41.20
N VAL A 430 29.96 -14.91 -42.12
CA VAL A 430 29.61 -14.23 -43.36
C VAL A 430 29.05 -15.31 -44.28
N ASP A 431 27.72 -15.42 -44.36
CA ASP A 431 27.08 -16.31 -45.32
C ASP A 431 27.51 -15.87 -46.73
N GLY A 432 28.40 -16.65 -47.34
CA GLY A 432 28.87 -16.44 -48.69
C GLY A 432 27.69 -16.51 -49.67
N GLU A 433 27.62 -15.52 -50.55
CA GLU A 433 26.82 -15.54 -51.78
C GLU A 433 25.32 -15.83 -51.58
N GLY A 434 24.62 -14.83 -51.06
CA GLY A 434 23.16 -14.72 -51.12
C GLY A 434 22.73 -13.39 -51.75
N ASP A 435 22.84 -13.31 -53.07
CA ASP A 435 22.07 -12.47 -54.00
C ASP A 435 21.64 -11.05 -53.56
N SER A 436 22.32 -10.06 -54.14
CA SER A 436 22.04 -8.62 -54.06
C SER A 436 20.75 -8.23 -54.82
N THR A 437 19.58 -8.73 -54.41
CA THR A 437 18.29 -8.26 -54.92
C THR A 437 17.15 -8.35 -53.88
N ARG A 438 17.30 -7.73 -52.70
CA ARG A 438 16.13 -7.34 -51.87
C ARG A 438 16.43 -6.19 -50.91
N ALA A 439 16.75 -5.04 -51.50
CA ALA A 439 16.45 -3.77 -50.86
C ALA A 439 14.93 -3.49 -51.00
N SER A 440 14.35 -2.86 -49.98
CA SER A 440 12.95 -2.42 -49.89
C SER A 440 11.93 -3.45 -49.36
N THR A 441 11.80 -3.52 -48.03
CA THR A 441 10.51 -3.57 -47.28
C THR A 441 10.76 -3.62 -45.76
N ARG A 442 11.48 -2.64 -45.22
CA ARG A 442 11.49 -2.37 -43.75
C ARG A 442 11.42 -0.86 -43.48
N ALA A 443 10.41 -0.22 -44.06
CA ALA A 443 10.01 1.14 -43.72
C ALA A 443 8.49 1.16 -43.43
N SER A 444 8.03 0.40 -42.44
CA SER A 444 6.65 0.53 -41.94
C SER A 444 6.45 -0.12 -40.55
N ARG A 445 7.21 0.35 -39.55
CA ARG A 445 6.84 0.16 -38.12
C ARG A 445 7.14 1.35 -37.20
N ARG A 446 7.74 2.44 -37.72
CA ARG A 446 8.02 3.65 -36.92
C ARG A 446 6.94 4.74 -37.00
N THR A 447 5.93 4.59 -37.85
CA THR A 447 4.89 5.62 -38.03
C THR A 447 3.71 5.51 -37.06
N VAL A 448 3.58 4.42 -36.29
CA VAL A 448 2.44 4.22 -35.37
C VAL A 448 2.67 4.83 -33.98
N TYR A 449 3.93 5.03 -33.55
CA TYR A 449 4.21 5.61 -32.22
C TYR A 449 4.17 7.15 -32.18
N VAL A 450 4.29 7.83 -33.33
CA VAL A 450 4.29 9.31 -33.37
C VAL A 450 2.87 9.88 -33.33
N LEU A 451 1.86 9.13 -33.78
CA LEU A 451 0.46 9.55 -33.72
C LEU A 451 -0.17 9.38 -32.32
N TYR A 452 0.34 8.47 -31.48
CA TYR A 452 -0.19 8.28 -30.13
C TYR A 452 0.28 9.34 -29.12
N VAL A 453 1.45 9.94 -29.36
CA VAL A 453 1.99 11.01 -28.50
C VAL A 453 1.37 12.37 -28.81
N LEU A 454 0.94 12.62 -30.05
CA LEU A 454 0.31 13.90 -30.43
C LEU A 454 -1.17 14.01 -30.02
N LEU A 455 -1.86 12.90 -29.72
CA LEU A 455 -3.26 12.92 -29.29
C LEU A 455 -3.46 12.99 -27.76
N LEU A 456 -2.43 12.71 -26.95
CA LEU A 456 -2.54 12.73 -25.48
C LEU A 456 -2.06 14.03 -24.83
N VAL A 457 -1.30 14.86 -25.53
CA VAL A 457 -0.81 16.15 -25.02
C VAL A 457 -1.92 17.22 -24.83
N PRO A 458 -2.99 17.31 -25.66
CA PRO A 458 -4.03 18.32 -25.43
C PRO A 458 -4.94 18.01 -24.22
N VAL A 459 -5.06 16.75 -23.80
CA VAL A 459 -5.96 16.36 -22.69
C VAL A 459 -5.34 16.69 -21.33
N ALA A 460 -4.01 16.62 -21.20
CA ALA A 460 -3.33 17.01 -19.96
C ALA A 460 -3.36 18.54 -19.72
N ILE A 461 -3.34 19.35 -20.79
CA ILE A 461 -3.37 20.82 -20.65
C ILE A 461 -4.76 21.32 -20.25
N LEU A 462 -5.84 20.65 -20.69
CA LEU A 462 -7.22 21.00 -20.28
C LEU A 462 -7.53 20.60 -18.82
N LEU A 463 -6.84 19.62 -18.25
CA LEU A 463 -7.01 19.25 -16.84
C LEU A 463 -6.27 20.18 -15.88
N GLN A 464 -5.21 20.86 -16.34
CA GLN A 464 -4.46 21.80 -15.50
C GLN A 464 -5.18 23.14 -15.30
N MET A 465 -6.05 23.56 -16.24
CA MET A 465 -6.73 24.87 -16.16
C MET A 465 -8.02 24.88 -15.31
N ASN A 466 -8.48 23.72 -14.82
CA ASN A 466 -9.67 23.64 -13.96
C ASN A 466 -9.35 23.62 -12.46
N PHE A 467 -8.08 23.69 -12.05
CA PHE A 467 -7.69 23.68 -10.63
C PHE A 467 -7.36 25.05 -10.04
N ASP A 468 -7.42 26.14 -10.82
CA ASP A 468 -7.21 27.51 -10.33
C ASP A 468 -8.52 28.28 -10.05
N ILE A 469 -9.67 27.60 -10.07
CA ILE A 469 -10.95 28.16 -9.63
C ILE A 469 -11.63 27.15 -8.71
N LEU A 470 -11.14 27.05 -7.47
CA LEU A 470 -11.88 26.58 -6.30
C LEU A 470 -11.22 27.10 -5.02
#